data_AF-A0A3S0DFE2-F1
#
_entry.id   AF-A0A3S0DFE2-F1
#
_cell.length_a   1.000
_cell.length_b   1.000
_cell.length_c   1.000
_cell.angle_alpha   90.00
_cell.angle_beta   90.00
_cell.angle_gamma   90.00
#
_symmetry.space_group_name_H-M   'P 1'
#
loop_
_entity.id
_entity.type
_entity.pdbx_description
1 polymer ?
#
loop_
_entity_poly.entity_id
_entity_poly.type
_entity_poly.pdbx_seq_one_letter_code
_entity_poly.pdbx_strand_id
1 'polypeptide(L)'
;MRQWVLSLPIPLRYLLAAHPRLITPVLQVIHRAISTSLIKQAGLKRSEAQTGAITLIQRFGSAANLNIHLHCLVLDGVYRIQNGVAEFHSARSPTTEQLQRLLSQIIQRIMKALTRNGALIEEEGMSYLAEMETDAALSPLQSAACTYRIALGRRAGQKVLTLKTISTQNTQPQENKKYCVNAHGFSLHAGVRCAMNQRKELEHLCRYITRPAIANERLTRNKDGQIVLKLKTPYRDGTTHIIMSPL
;
A
#
# COMPACT_ATOMS: atom_id res chain seq x y z
N MET A 1 -0.80 -2.07 19.01
CA MET A 1 -0.48 -2.26 17.58
C MET A 1 -0.65 -0.95 16.83
N ARG A 2 0.13 -0.73 15.78
CA ARG A 2 -0.04 0.39 14.85
C ARG A 2 -0.01 -0.13 13.42
N GLN A 3 -0.93 0.40 12.61
CA GLN A 3 -0.93 0.15 11.18
C GLN A 3 -0.02 1.16 10.48
N TRP A 4 0.88 0.64 9.66
CA TRP A 4 1.71 1.39 8.74
C TRP A 4 1.28 1.04 7.32
N VAL A 5 0.80 2.02 6.56
CA VAL A 5 0.38 1.81 5.17
C VAL A 5 1.39 2.48 4.26
N LEU A 6 2.04 1.69 3.41
CA LEU A 6 2.96 2.18 2.38
C LEU A 6 2.32 2.03 0.99
N SER A 7 2.16 3.14 0.30
CA SER A 7 1.83 3.15 -1.13
C SER A 7 3.08 3.49 -1.93
N LEU A 8 3.23 2.82 -3.08
CA LEU A 8 4.37 2.96 -3.98
C LEU A 8 4.01 3.87 -5.16
N PRO A 9 4.97 4.46 -5.90
CA PRO A 9 4.69 5.11 -7.18
C PRO A 9 4.23 4.09 -8.23
N ILE A 10 3.46 4.54 -9.23
CA ILE A 10 2.84 3.66 -10.25
C ILE A 10 3.86 2.71 -10.93
N PRO A 11 5.05 3.16 -11.37
CA PRO A 11 6.03 2.26 -11.99
C PRO A 11 6.42 1.09 -11.10
N LEU A 12 6.59 1.33 -9.79
CA LEU A 12 6.94 0.25 -8.85
C LEU A 12 5.75 -0.65 -8.52
N ARG A 13 4.51 -0.14 -8.55
CA ARG A 13 3.31 -1.00 -8.42
C ARG A 13 3.22 -1.97 -9.59
N TYR A 14 3.49 -1.50 -10.80
CA TYR A 14 3.55 -2.33 -12.00
C TYR A 14 4.68 -3.35 -11.90
N LEU A 15 5.91 -2.91 -11.60
CA LEU A 15 7.08 -3.78 -11.43
C LEU A 15 6.81 -4.92 -10.45
N LEU A 16 6.30 -4.60 -9.26
CA LEU A 16 6.02 -5.62 -8.23
C LEU A 16 4.85 -6.54 -8.60
N ALA A 17 3.97 -6.11 -9.50
CA ALA A 17 2.87 -6.94 -9.98
C ALA A 17 3.35 -7.94 -11.02
N ALA A 18 4.21 -7.49 -11.94
CA ALA A 18 4.85 -8.30 -12.97
C ALA A 18 5.90 -9.26 -12.37
N HIS A 19 6.62 -8.83 -11.33
CA HIS A 19 7.66 -9.63 -10.67
C HIS A 19 7.44 -9.76 -9.15
N PRO A 20 6.49 -10.60 -8.70
CA PRO A 20 6.14 -10.74 -7.28
C PRO A 20 7.32 -11.12 -6.36
N ARG A 21 8.37 -11.77 -6.92
CA ARG A 21 9.60 -12.10 -6.18
C ARG A 21 10.29 -10.87 -5.56
N LEU A 22 10.14 -9.70 -6.18
CA LEU A 22 10.70 -8.43 -5.70
C LEU A 22 9.95 -7.85 -4.48
N ILE A 23 8.77 -8.38 -4.13
CA ILE A 23 8.04 -7.92 -2.94
C ILE A 23 8.80 -8.27 -1.65
N THR A 24 9.44 -9.44 -1.60
CA THR A 24 10.21 -9.89 -0.43
C THR A 24 11.33 -8.92 -0.03
N PRO A 25 12.28 -8.54 -0.92
CA PRO A 25 13.32 -7.57 -0.56
C PRO A 25 12.75 -6.19 -0.21
N VAL A 26 11.66 -5.75 -0.85
CA VAL A 26 10.97 -4.51 -0.49
C VAL A 26 10.40 -4.58 0.92
N LEU A 27 9.75 -5.68 1.29
CA LEU A 27 9.24 -5.91 2.65
C LEU A 27 10.37 -5.94 3.67
N GLN A 28 11.47 -6.64 3.40
CA GLN A 28 12.62 -6.66 4.30
C GLN A 28 13.15 -5.25 4.61
N VAL A 29 13.22 -4.38 3.60
CA VAL A 29 13.61 -2.97 3.78
C VAL A 29 12.64 -2.26 4.72
N ILE A 30 11.33 -2.37 4.47
CA ILE A 30 10.28 -1.66 5.23
C ILE A 30 10.28 -2.13 6.68
N HIS A 31 10.22 -3.45 6.90
CA HIS A 31 10.23 -4.04 8.24
C HIS A 31 11.49 -3.62 9.00
N ARG A 32 12.68 -3.74 8.40
CA ARG A 32 13.93 -3.35 9.04
C ARG A 32 13.96 -1.86 9.36
N ALA A 33 13.44 -1.00 8.49
CA ALA A 33 13.39 0.44 8.74
C ALA A 33 12.48 0.78 9.93
N ILE A 34 11.25 0.26 9.94
CA ILE A 34 10.27 0.50 11.02
C ILE A 34 10.81 -0.07 12.34
N SER A 35 11.26 -1.34 12.37
CA SER A 35 11.81 -1.96 13.58
C SER A 35 13.00 -1.18 14.12
N THR A 36 13.92 -0.74 13.24
CA THR A 36 15.06 0.09 13.67
C THR A 36 14.61 1.42 14.27
N SER A 37 13.60 2.05 13.69
CA SER A 37 13.07 3.31 14.20
C SER A 37 12.48 3.13 15.60
N LEU A 38 11.70 2.06 15.80
CA LEU A 38 11.08 1.76 17.09
C LEU A 38 12.14 1.44 18.16
N ILE A 39 13.13 0.62 17.83
CA ILE A 39 14.22 0.25 18.74
C ILE A 39 15.02 1.49 19.16
N LYS A 40 15.36 2.37 18.21
CA LYS A 40 16.06 3.63 18.49
C LYS A 40 15.23 4.56 19.36
N GLN A 41 13.92 4.66 19.12
CA GLN A 41 13.02 5.49 19.91
C GLN A 41 12.92 5.01 21.36
N ALA A 42 13.04 3.70 21.58
CA ALA A 42 13.10 3.10 22.92
C ALA A 42 14.47 3.26 23.61
N GLY A 43 15.48 3.82 22.94
CA GLY A 43 16.83 3.97 23.49
C GLY A 43 17.61 2.65 23.61
N LEU A 44 17.19 1.60 22.89
CA LEU A 44 17.77 0.25 22.97
C LEU A 44 18.65 -0.05 21.75
N LYS A 45 19.54 -1.05 21.89
CA LYS A 45 20.28 -1.64 20.76
C LYS A 45 19.43 -2.73 20.10
N ARG A 46 19.72 -3.03 18.83
CA ARG A 46 19.03 -4.11 18.10
C ARG A 46 19.21 -5.50 18.74
N SER A 47 20.32 -5.74 19.43
CA SER A 47 20.58 -6.98 20.15
C SER A 47 19.76 -7.12 21.43
N GLU A 48 19.17 -6.03 21.92
CA GLU A 48 18.46 -5.97 23.21
C GLU A 48 16.94 -5.93 23.04
N ALA A 49 16.45 -5.69 21.82
CA ALA A 49 15.06 -5.38 21.56
C ALA A 49 14.50 -6.17 20.36
N GLN A 50 13.33 -6.77 20.56
CA GLN A 50 12.56 -7.50 19.56
C GLN A 50 11.33 -6.69 19.14
N THR A 51 10.95 -6.84 17.87
CA THR A 51 9.75 -6.25 17.29
C THR A 51 8.96 -7.33 16.58
N GLY A 52 7.70 -7.05 16.23
CA GLY A 52 6.81 -7.99 15.55
C GLY A 52 5.93 -7.25 14.57
N ALA A 53 5.73 -7.86 13.40
CA ALA A 53 4.93 -7.28 12.35
C ALA A 53 4.28 -8.36 11.48
N ILE A 54 3.05 -8.12 11.06
CA ILE A 54 2.33 -8.89 10.04
C ILE A 54 2.03 -7.92 8.90
N THR A 55 2.32 -8.33 7.66
CA THR A 55 2.07 -7.48 6.50
C THR A 55 1.11 -8.13 5.55
N LEU A 56 0.09 -7.38 5.16
CA LEU A 56 -0.85 -7.76 4.12
C LEU A 56 -0.53 -6.98 2.85
N ILE A 57 -0.27 -7.72 1.78
CA ILE A 57 -0.01 -7.17 0.45
C ILE A 57 -1.35 -7.05 -0.26
N GLN A 58 -1.90 -5.85 -0.33
CA GLN A 58 -3.08 -5.59 -1.15
C GLN A 58 -2.63 -5.30 -2.58
N ARG A 59 -3.19 -6.01 -3.56
CA ARG A 59 -2.87 -5.87 -4.99
C ARG A 59 -3.94 -5.14 -5.79
N PHE A 60 -4.95 -4.58 -5.12
CA PHE A 60 -6.12 -3.97 -5.75
C PHE A 60 -6.46 -2.61 -5.11
N GLY A 61 -7.00 -1.69 -5.91
CA GLY A 61 -7.61 -0.46 -5.41
C GLY A 61 -9.12 -0.61 -5.23
N SER A 62 -9.77 0.44 -4.72
CA SER A 62 -11.23 0.45 -4.53
C SER A 62 -12.01 0.25 -5.83
N ALA A 63 -11.40 0.56 -6.96
CA ALA A 63 -11.91 0.40 -8.32
C ALA A 63 -11.55 -0.93 -8.98
N ALA A 64 -11.06 -1.91 -8.22
CA ALA A 64 -10.52 -3.18 -8.72
C ALA A 64 -9.31 -3.03 -9.69
N ASN A 65 -8.74 -1.82 -9.78
CA ASN A 65 -7.53 -1.55 -10.53
C ASN A 65 -6.31 -2.20 -9.83
N LEU A 66 -5.27 -2.52 -10.59
CA LEU A 66 -4.03 -3.07 -10.05
C LEU A 66 -3.33 -2.01 -9.18
N ASN A 67 -3.18 -2.30 -7.90
CA ASN A 67 -2.63 -1.35 -6.93
C ASN A 67 -1.92 -2.07 -5.79
N ILE A 68 -0.62 -2.30 -5.94
CA ILE A 68 0.19 -2.88 -4.87
C ILE A 68 0.47 -1.82 -3.79
N HIS A 69 -0.01 -2.11 -2.59
CA HIS A 69 0.26 -1.34 -1.38
C HIS A 69 0.29 -2.27 -0.17
N LEU A 70 1.00 -1.84 0.87
CA LEU A 70 1.39 -2.70 1.98
C LEU A 70 0.76 -2.19 3.27
N HIS A 71 -0.04 -3.03 3.91
CA HIS A 71 -0.55 -2.79 5.25
C HIS A 71 0.27 -3.58 6.26
N CYS A 72 1.21 -2.92 6.92
CA CYS A 72 2.04 -3.52 7.95
C CYS A 72 1.41 -3.25 9.33
N LEU A 73 0.91 -4.28 9.98
CA LEU A 73 0.44 -4.23 11.36
C LEU A 73 1.62 -4.55 12.29
N VAL A 74 2.15 -3.53 12.95
CA VAL A 74 3.39 -3.61 13.75
C VAL A 74 3.08 -3.41 15.23
N LEU A 75 3.83 -4.06 16.12
CA LEU A 75 3.82 -3.71 17.53
C LEU A 75 4.12 -2.21 17.70
N ASP A 76 3.33 -1.52 18.52
CA ASP A 76 3.49 -0.07 18.76
C ASP A 76 4.53 0.16 19.87
N GLY A 77 5.71 -0.41 19.70
CA GLY A 77 6.74 -0.55 20.73
C GLY A 77 7.64 -1.74 20.45
N VAL A 78 8.52 -2.03 21.41
CA VAL A 78 9.50 -3.13 21.35
C VAL A 78 9.44 -3.97 22.62
N TYR A 79 9.79 -5.25 22.51
CA TYR A 79 10.04 -6.09 23.67
C TYR A 79 11.53 -6.10 23.99
N ARG A 80 11.90 -5.83 25.24
CA ARG A 80 13.24 -6.09 25.77
C ARG A 80 13.19 -7.41 26.54
N ILE A 81 14.13 -8.31 26.28
CA ILE A 81 14.21 -9.57 27.02
C ILE A 81 15.40 -9.47 27.97
N GLN A 82 15.15 -9.52 29.28
CA GLN A 82 16.17 -9.52 30.32
C GLN A 82 15.91 -10.69 31.26
N ASN A 83 16.93 -11.53 31.48
CA ASN A 83 16.86 -12.69 32.36
C ASN A 83 15.64 -13.60 32.08
N GLY A 84 15.27 -13.77 30.81
CA GLY A 84 14.10 -14.57 30.39
C GLY A 84 12.74 -13.88 30.52
N VAL A 85 12.69 -12.67 31.09
CA VAL A 85 11.45 -11.87 31.22
C VAL A 85 11.34 -10.89 30.06
N ALA A 86 10.17 -10.87 29.41
CA ALA A 86 9.88 -9.95 28.32
C ALA A 86 9.15 -8.69 28.86
N GLU A 87 9.81 -7.54 28.74
CA GLU A 87 9.24 -6.22 29.10
C GLU A 87 8.85 -5.47 27.83
N PHE A 88 7.64 -4.92 27.78
CA PHE A 88 7.18 -4.14 26.63
C PHE A 88 7.42 -2.63 26.81
N HIS A 89 8.28 -2.06 25.98
CA HIS A 89 8.51 -0.62 25.89
C HIS A 89 7.63 -0.02 24.80
N SER A 90 6.57 0.69 25.20
CA SER A 90 5.66 1.35 24.28
C SER A 90 6.34 2.48 23.50
N ALA A 91 6.08 2.56 22.19
CA ALA A 91 6.55 3.65 21.35
C ALA A 91 5.75 4.93 21.62
N ARG A 92 6.40 6.09 21.48
CA ARG A 92 5.68 7.38 21.44
C ARG A 92 5.01 7.54 20.08
N SER A 93 3.92 8.31 20.03
CA SER A 93 3.30 8.68 18.76
C SER A 93 4.33 9.30 17.82
N PRO A 94 4.44 8.85 16.56
CA PRO A 94 5.41 9.40 15.62
C PRO A 94 5.08 10.87 15.30
N THR A 95 6.10 11.71 15.16
CA THR A 95 5.96 13.07 14.62
C THR A 95 6.04 13.07 13.10
N THR A 96 5.56 14.13 12.46
CA THR A 96 5.64 14.29 11.00
C THR A 96 7.09 14.23 10.51
N GLU A 97 8.03 14.84 11.23
CA GLU A 97 9.46 14.84 10.89
C GLU A 97 10.07 13.44 10.98
N GLN A 98 9.69 12.67 12.00
CA GLN A 98 10.11 11.28 12.14
C GLN A 98 9.58 10.42 10.98
N LEU A 99 8.31 10.59 10.61
CA LEU A 99 7.71 9.90 9.47
C LEU A 99 8.39 10.29 8.16
N GLN A 100 8.68 11.57 7.94
CA GLN A 100 9.36 12.07 6.74
C GLN A 100 10.75 11.44 6.62
N ARG A 101 11.55 11.47 7.70
CA ARG A 101 12.89 10.85 7.73
C ARG A 101 12.84 9.34 7.49
N LEU A 102 11.85 8.66 8.10
CA LEU A 102 11.65 7.23 7.91
C LEU A 102 11.27 6.91 6.45
N LEU A 103 10.35 7.67 5.85
CA LEU A 103 9.95 7.51 4.45
C LEU A 103 11.14 7.71 3.51
N SER A 104 11.93 8.78 3.68
CA SER A 104 13.14 9.00 2.87
C SER A 104 14.13 7.83 2.98
N GLN A 105 14.35 7.27 4.18
CA GLN A 105 15.21 6.10 4.36
C GLN A 105 14.63 4.84 3.69
N ILE A 106 13.32 4.63 3.77
CA ILE A 106 12.64 3.52 3.10
C ILE A 106 12.81 3.64 1.60
N ILE A 107 12.54 4.81 1.01
CA ILE A 107 12.69 5.06 -0.43
C ILE A 107 14.13 4.74 -0.87
N GLN A 108 15.12 5.37 -0.26
CA GLN A 108 16.54 5.15 -0.61
C GLN A 108 16.94 3.67 -0.55
N ARG A 109 16.45 2.93 0.46
CA ARG A 109 16.77 1.51 0.62
C ARG A 109 15.99 0.61 -0.33
N ILE A 110 14.75 0.95 -0.66
CA ILE A 110 13.96 0.24 -1.68
C ILE A 110 14.65 0.39 -3.03
N MET A 111 15.02 1.61 -3.41
CA MET A 111 15.72 1.85 -4.68
C MET A 111 17.00 1.00 -4.74
N LYS A 112 17.87 1.09 -3.73
CA LYS A 112 19.08 0.26 -3.63
C LYS A 112 18.80 -1.25 -3.65
N ALA A 113 17.74 -1.71 -3.00
CA ALA A 113 17.38 -3.13 -3.00
C ALA A 113 16.94 -3.58 -4.39
N LEU A 114 16.14 -2.78 -5.08
CA LEU A 114 15.67 -3.10 -6.44
C LEU A 114 16.82 -3.03 -7.46
N THR A 115 17.74 -2.06 -7.37
CA THR A 115 18.97 -2.01 -8.19
C THR A 115 19.82 -3.26 -8.00
N ARG A 116 20.03 -3.71 -6.76
CA ARG A 116 20.78 -4.96 -6.47
C ARG A 116 20.09 -6.23 -7.00
N ASN A 117 18.77 -6.19 -7.16
CA ASN A 117 18.01 -7.30 -7.73
C ASN A 117 17.86 -7.17 -9.26
N GLY A 118 18.60 -6.25 -9.90
CA GLY A 118 18.57 -6.05 -11.34
C GLY A 118 17.27 -5.45 -11.87
N ALA A 119 16.43 -4.88 -11.00
CA ALA A 119 15.11 -4.36 -11.38
C ALA A 119 15.12 -2.85 -11.68
N LEU A 120 16.19 -2.15 -11.28
CA LEU A 120 16.41 -0.74 -11.57
C LEU A 120 17.80 -0.53 -12.14
N ILE A 121 17.91 0.40 -13.09
CA ILE A 121 19.16 0.89 -13.66
C ILE A 121 19.31 2.35 -13.24
N GLU A 122 20.49 2.73 -12.76
CA GLU A 122 20.82 4.09 -12.36
C GLU A 122 21.80 4.68 -13.38
N GLU A 123 21.36 5.68 -14.15
CA GLU A 123 22.13 6.35 -15.20
C GLU A 123 21.92 7.86 -15.11
N GLU A 124 23.01 8.64 -15.17
CA GLU A 124 22.97 10.12 -15.18
C GLU A 124 22.12 10.76 -14.07
N GLY A 125 22.05 10.12 -12.90
CA GLY A 125 21.27 10.60 -11.75
C GLY A 125 19.76 10.29 -11.82
N MET A 126 19.33 9.52 -12.83
CA MET A 126 17.97 9.04 -13.00
C MET A 126 17.90 7.53 -12.76
N SER A 127 16.74 7.05 -12.32
CA SER A 127 16.48 5.61 -12.13
C SER A 127 15.38 5.14 -13.09
N TYR A 128 15.69 4.09 -13.84
CA TYR A 128 14.79 3.48 -14.81
C TYR A 128 14.45 2.06 -14.38
N LEU A 129 13.29 1.55 -14.83
CA LEU A 129 12.99 0.12 -14.71
C LEU A 129 13.90 -0.64 -15.68
N ALA A 130 14.58 -1.67 -15.19
CA ALA A 130 15.33 -2.57 -16.06
C ALA A 130 14.37 -3.34 -16.96
N GLU A 131 14.84 -3.73 -18.16
CA GLU A 131 14.12 -4.71 -18.97
C GLU A 131 14.16 -6.06 -18.25
N MET A 132 12.99 -6.51 -17.83
CA MET A 132 12.81 -7.80 -17.19
C MET A 132 11.80 -8.62 -18.00
N GLU A 133 12.00 -9.93 -18.07
CA GLU A 133 11.11 -10.83 -18.78
C GLU A 133 9.70 -10.79 -18.16
N THR A 134 8.72 -10.34 -18.95
CA THR A 134 7.31 -10.26 -18.54
C THR A 134 6.46 -11.16 -19.42
N ASP A 135 5.34 -11.62 -18.87
CA ASP A 135 4.34 -12.34 -19.63
C ASP A 135 3.72 -11.39 -20.68
N ALA A 136 3.93 -11.69 -21.95
CA ALA A 136 3.49 -10.87 -23.07
C ALA A 136 1.97 -10.69 -23.13
N ALA A 137 1.19 -11.67 -22.65
CA ALA A 137 -0.27 -11.59 -22.59
C ALA A 137 -0.75 -10.74 -21.40
N LEU A 138 -0.08 -10.84 -20.25
CA LEU A 138 -0.49 -10.13 -19.04
C LEU A 138 0.07 -8.69 -18.94
N SER A 139 1.22 -8.41 -19.54
CA SER A 139 1.91 -7.12 -19.45
C SER A 139 1.02 -5.93 -19.87
N PRO A 140 0.32 -5.96 -21.02
CA PRO A 140 -0.61 -4.88 -21.40
C PRO A 140 -1.77 -4.72 -20.41
N LEU A 141 -2.31 -5.83 -19.89
CA LEU A 141 -3.40 -5.82 -18.91
C LEU A 141 -2.96 -5.19 -17.59
N GLN A 142 -1.78 -5.56 -17.09
CA GLN A 142 -1.21 -5.03 -15.84
C GLN A 142 -0.91 -3.53 -15.97
N SER A 143 -0.30 -3.10 -17.07
CA SER A 143 0.01 -1.68 -17.33
C SER A 143 -1.26 -0.82 -17.36
N ALA A 144 -2.28 -1.27 -18.10
CA ALA A 144 -3.56 -0.59 -18.18
C ALA A 144 -4.30 -0.57 -16.83
N ALA A 145 -4.31 -1.69 -16.11
CA ALA A 145 -4.93 -1.80 -14.79
C ALA A 145 -4.22 -0.93 -13.73
N CYS A 146 -2.91 -0.73 -13.81
CA CYS A 146 -2.17 0.17 -12.91
C CYS A 146 -2.46 1.66 -13.14
N THR A 147 -2.85 2.02 -14.36
CA THR A 147 -3.03 3.41 -14.81
C THR A 147 -4.50 3.79 -15.07
N TYR A 148 -5.45 2.91 -14.69
CA TYR A 148 -6.89 3.10 -14.90
C TYR A 148 -7.27 3.28 -16.38
N ARG A 149 -6.65 2.49 -17.26
CA ARG A 149 -6.90 2.48 -18.70
C ARG A 149 -7.53 1.17 -19.16
N ILE A 150 -8.22 1.23 -20.30
CA ILE A 150 -8.77 0.07 -20.99
C ILE A 150 -7.62 -0.65 -21.70
N ALA A 151 -7.48 -1.95 -21.46
CA ALA A 151 -6.36 -2.72 -22.01
C ALA A 151 -6.61 -3.20 -23.45
N LEU A 152 -7.85 -3.57 -23.79
CA LEU A 152 -8.19 -4.29 -25.02
C LEU A 152 -9.33 -3.62 -25.81
N GLY A 153 -9.43 -3.98 -27.09
CA GLY A 153 -10.50 -3.57 -28.00
C GLY A 153 -10.34 -2.14 -28.55
N ARG A 154 -11.39 -1.65 -29.23
CA ARG A 154 -11.38 -0.35 -29.95
C ARG A 154 -11.07 0.88 -29.08
N ARG A 155 -11.20 0.75 -27.76
CA ARG A 155 -10.97 1.82 -26.78
C ARG A 155 -9.68 1.64 -25.97
N ALA A 156 -8.78 0.73 -26.39
CA ALA A 156 -7.52 0.50 -25.70
C ALA A 156 -6.76 1.82 -25.48
N GLY A 157 -6.17 1.98 -24.30
CA GLY A 157 -5.46 3.19 -23.87
C GLY A 157 -6.35 4.32 -23.33
N GLN A 158 -7.66 4.32 -23.60
CA GLN A 158 -8.58 5.31 -23.04
C GLN A 158 -8.79 5.08 -21.54
N LYS A 159 -9.14 6.14 -20.80
CA LYS A 159 -9.53 6.01 -19.39
C LYS A 159 -10.79 5.16 -19.27
N VAL A 160 -10.86 4.36 -18.20
CA VAL A 160 -12.06 3.55 -17.91
C VAL A 160 -13.28 4.46 -17.72
N LEU A 161 -14.41 4.07 -18.32
CA LEU A 161 -15.67 4.82 -18.24
C LEU A 161 -16.15 4.89 -16.78
N THR A 162 -16.49 6.10 -16.35
CA THR A 162 -16.90 6.40 -14.98
C THR A 162 -18.31 7.00 -15.01
N LEU A 163 -19.24 6.44 -14.24
CA LEU A 163 -20.55 7.05 -14.05
C LEU A 163 -20.47 8.03 -12.89
N LYS A 164 -20.82 9.29 -13.18
CA LYS A 164 -20.98 10.34 -12.18
C LYS A 164 -22.44 10.46 -11.81
N THR A 165 -22.74 10.34 -10.53
CA THR A 165 -24.02 10.77 -9.98
C THR A 165 -23.83 12.16 -9.39
N ILE A 166 -24.81 13.06 -9.53
CA ILE A 166 -24.81 14.37 -8.86
C ILE A 166 -24.64 14.11 -7.36
N SER A 167 -23.49 14.48 -6.80
CA SER A 167 -23.09 14.10 -5.45
C SER A 167 -23.64 15.12 -4.45
N THR A 168 -24.46 14.66 -3.50
CA THR A 168 -24.54 15.28 -2.17
C THR A 168 -23.19 15.09 -1.50
N GLN A 169 -22.51 16.18 -1.15
CA GLN A 169 -21.17 16.20 -0.56
C GLN A 169 -21.04 15.20 0.60
N ASN A 170 -20.49 14.03 0.32
CA ASN A 170 -20.15 13.04 1.35
C ASN A 170 -18.75 13.36 1.88
N THR A 171 -18.73 14.18 2.92
CA THR A 171 -17.54 14.56 3.70
C THR A 171 -17.10 13.36 4.54
N GLN A 172 -16.38 12.40 3.95
CA GLN A 172 -15.62 11.45 4.76
C GLN A 172 -14.45 12.15 5.46
N PRO A 173 -14.04 11.68 6.65
CA PRO A 173 -13.17 12.44 7.54
C PRO A 173 -11.84 12.72 6.85
N GLN A 174 -11.36 13.96 6.97
CA GLN A 174 -10.00 14.31 6.60
C GLN A 174 -9.04 13.27 7.20
N GLU A 175 -8.35 12.53 6.34
CA GLU A 175 -7.17 11.77 6.76
C GLU A 175 -6.29 12.73 7.58
N ASN A 176 -5.99 12.35 8.80
CA ASN A 176 -5.28 13.20 9.73
C ASN A 176 -3.86 13.42 9.20
N LYS A 177 -3.67 14.49 8.40
CA LYS A 177 -2.44 14.82 7.66
C LYS A 177 -1.19 14.74 8.54
N LYS A 178 -1.35 14.92 9.85
CA LYS A 178 -0.32 14.75 10.87
C LYS A 178 0.43 13.40 10.81
N TYR A 179 -0.24 12.32 10.39
CA TYR A 179 0.34 10.97 10.36
C TYR A 179 0.55 10.43 8.95
N CYS A 180 0.51 11.30 7.94
CA CYS A 180 0.64 10.95 6.54
C CYS A 180 1.73 11.83 5.90
N VAL A 181 2.75 11.19 5.36
CA VAL A 181 3.83 11.88 4.63
C VAL A 181 3.99 11.29 3.24
N ASN A 182 4.38 12.14 2.28
CA ASN A 182 4.53 11.76 0.88
C ASN A 182 5.87 12.25 0.34
N ALA A 183 6.51 11.44 -0.51
CA ALA A 183 7.75 11.79 -1.21
C ALA A 183 7.93 10.91 -2.45
N HIS A 184 8.29 11.49 -3.60
CA HIS A 184 8.58 10.76 -4.84
C HIS A 184 7.50 9.75 -5.27
N GLY A 185 6.23 10.10 -5.06
CA GLY A 185 5.08 9.20 -5.36
C GLY A 185 4.86 8.06 -4.37
N PHE A 186 5.69 7.96 -3.31
CA PHE A 186 5.42 7.13 -2.14
C PHE A 186 4.59 7.89 -1.11
N SER A 187 3.79 7.15 -0.34
CA SER A 187 3.09 7.66 0.84
C SER A 187 3.28 6.71 2.01
N LEU A 188 3.54 7.24 3.22
CA LEU A 188 3.57 6.47 4.46
C LEU A 188 2.52 7.02 5.43
N HIS A 189 1.58 6.18 5.84
CA HIS A 189 0.55 6.51 6.82
C HIS A 189 0.71 5.67 8.08
N ALA A 190 0.71 6.31 9.26
CA ALA A 190 0.90 5.66 10.55
C ALA A 190 -0.14 6.08 11.62
N GLY A 191 -1.29 6.60 11.17
CA GLY A 191 -2.29 7.23 12.04
C GLY A 191 -3.20 6.27 12.81
N VAL A 192 -3.32 5.01 12.37
CA VAL A 192 -4.21 4.03 13.02
C VAL A 192 -3.44 3.26 14.09
N ARG A 193 -3.84 3.44 15.35
CA ARG A 193 -3.27 2.76 16.52
C ARG A 193 -4.38 2.07 17.31
N CYS A 194 -4.14 0.82 17.70
CA CYS A 194 -4.98 0.07 18.62
C CYS A 194 -4.19 -0.19 19.92
N ALA A 195 -4.70 0.31 21.04
CA ALA A 195 -4.17 0.03 22.38
C ALA A 195 -4.42 -1.43 22.78
N MET A 196 -3.76 -1.89 23.86
CA MET A 196 -3.84 -3.28 24.31
C MET A 196 -5.26 -3.74 24.68
N ASN A 197 -6.09 -2.83 25.18
CA ASN A 197 -7.48 -3.08 25.57
C ASN A 197 -8.48 -2.92 24.42
N GLN A 198 -8.04 -2.43 23.26
CA GLN A 198 -8.88 -2.15 22.08
C GLN A 198 -8.93 -3.35 21.12
N ARG A 199 -9.36 -4.51 21.65
CA ARG A 199 -9.39 -5.76 20.88
C ARG A 199 -10.42 -5.71 19.75
N LYS A 200 -11.57 -5.06 19.95
CA LYS A 200 -12.63 -4.93 18.92
C LYS A 200 -12.16 -4.06 17.75
N GLU A 201 -11.43 -2.99 18.03
CA GLU A 201 -10.85 -2.10 17.03
C GLU A 201 -9.74 -2.81 16.25
N LEU A 202 -8.91 -3.61 16.94
CA LEU A 202 -7.90 -4.43 16.29
C LEU A 202 -8.53 -5.48 15.37
N GLU A 203 -9.58 -6.16 15.82
CA GLU A 203 -10.34 -7.10 14.99
C GLU A 203 -10.95 -6.42 13.77
N HIS A 204 -11.60 -5.26 13.95
CA HIS A 204 -12.16 -4.47 12.86
C HIS A 204 -11.08 -4.08 11.85
N LEU A 205 -9.92 -3.63 12.33
CA LEU A 205 -8.77 -3.29 11.50
C LEU A 205 -8.28 -4.51 10.72
N CYS A 206 -8.13 -5.68 11.37
CA CYS A 206 -7.75 -6.93 10.73
C CYS A 206 -8.74 -7.30 9.61
N ARG A 207 -10.06 -7.31 9.90
CA ARG A 207 -11.10 -7.52 8.87
C ARG A 207 -11.01 -6.53 7.71
N TYR A 208 -10.71 -5.26 8.02
CA TYR A 208 -10.61 -4.22 7.03
C TYR A 208 -9.44 -4.46 6.06
N ILE A 209 -8.26 -4.84 6.58
CA ILE A 209 -7.06 -5.08 5.78
C ILE A 209 -7.07 -6.45 5.07
N THR A 210 -7.75 -7.45 5.62
CA THR A 210 -7.90 -8.79 5.01
C THR A 210 -9.07 -8.87 4.01
N ARG A 211 -9.76 -7.76 3.73
CA ARG A 211 -10.93 -7.76 2.85
C ARG A 211 -10.59 -8.29 1.45
N PRO A 212 -11.52 -8.99 0.77
CA PRO A 212 -11.34 -9.38 -0.62
C PRO A 212 -11.32 -8.15 -1.55
N ALA A 213 -10.82 -8.35 -2.77
CA ALA A 213 -10.72 -7.30 -3.78
C ALA A 213 -12.08 -6.71 -4.18
N ILE A 214 -13.08 -7.58 -4.29
CA ILE A 214 -14.43 -7.26 -4.72
C ILE A 214 -15.40 -7.91 -3.73
N ALA A 215 -16.48 -7.20 -3.43
CA ALA A 215 -17.63 -7.77 -2.72
C ALA A 215 -18.74 -8.03 -3.75
N ASN A 216 -19.40 -9.19 -3.68
CA ASN A 216 -20.43 -9.59 -4.65
C ASN A 216 -21.53 -8.53 -4.80
N GLU A 217 -21.95 -7.90 -3.70
CA GLU A 217 -22.96 -6.83 -3.68
C GLU A 217 -22.57 -5.58 -4.49
N ARG A 218 -21.27 -5.40 -4.79
CA ARG A 218 -20.77 -4.26 -5.57
C ARG A 218 -20.71 -4.55 -7.06
N LEU A 219 -20.98 -5.77 -7.49
CA LEU A 219 -20.88 -6.20 -8.89
C LEU A 219 -22.26 -6.55 -9.44
N THR A 220 -22.66 -5.89 -10.51
CA THR A 220 -23.94 -6.16 -11.19
C THR A 220 -23.73 -6.21 -12.71
N ARG A 221 -24.68 -6.78 -13.45
CA ARG A 221 -24.70 -6.77 -14.91
C ARG A 221 -25.82 -5.86 -15.40
N ASN A 222 -25.53 -4.94 -16.31
CA ASN A 222 -26.56 -4.06 -16.90
C ASN A 222 -27.28 -4.74 -18.08
N LYS A 223 -28.29 -4.05 -18.66
CA LYS A 223 -29.08 -4.54 -19.80
C LYS A 223 -28.23 -4.82 -21.04
N ASP A 224 -27.15 -4.06 -21.23
CA ASP A 224 -26.20 -4.23 -22.34
C ASP A 224 -25.19 -5.37 -22.09
N GLY A 225 -25.37 -6.14 -21.01
CA GLY A 225 -24.50 -7.24 -20.64
C GLY A 225 -23.15 -6.83 -20.06
N GLN A 226 -22.92 -5.54 -19.81
CA GLN A 226 -21.70 -4.99 -19.22
C GLN A 226 -21.66 -5.21 -17.71
N ILE A 227 -20.45 -5.28 -17.16
CA ILE A 227 -20.20 -5.42 -15.73
C ILE A 227 -20.11 -4.03 -15.10
N VAL A 228 -20.94 -3.77 -14.10
CA VAL A 228 -20.99 -2.52 -13.34
C VAL A 228 -20.45 -2.77 -11.94
N LEU A 229 -19.30 -2.16 -11.64
CA LEU A 229 -18.67 -2.18 -10.33
C LEU A 229 -18.97 -0.88 -9.57
N LYS A 230 -19.74 -0.98 -8.48
CA LYS A 230 -19.97 0.14 -7.55
C LYS A 230 -18.72 0.41 -6.71
N LEU A 231 -18.27 1.65 -6.66
CA LEU A 231 -17.14 2.08 -5.82
C LEU A 231 -17.54 2.05 -4.34
N LYS A 232 -16.60 1.65 -3.47
CA LYS A 232 -16.83 1.65 -2.02
C LYS A 232 -17.09 3.06 -1.48
N THR A 233 -16.30 4.01 -1.96
CA THR A 233 -16.45 5.44 -1.69
C THR A 233 -16.47 6.15 -3.03
N PRO A 234 -17.42 7.07 -3.28
CA PRO A 234 -17.40 7.90 -4.47
C PRO A 234 -16.07 8.64 -4.60
N TYR A 235 -15.60 8.84 -5.83
CA TYR A 235 -14.46 9.72 -6.06
C TYR A 235 -14.84 11.18 -5.85
N ARG A 236 -13.82 12.02 -5.65
CA ARG A 236 -14.01 13.47 -5.46
C ARG A 236 -14.76 14.14 -6.62
N ASP A 237 -14.66 13.57 -7.81
CA ASP A 237 -15.34 14.06 -9.01
C ASP A 237 -16.77 13.53 -9.19
N GLY A 238 -17.32 12.87 -8.16
CA GLY A 238 -18.68 12.31 -8.16
C GLY A 238 -18.79 10.92 -8.79
N THR A 239 -17.69 10.33 -9.26
CA THR A 239 -17.73 8.96 -9.81
C THR A 239 -18.17 7.96 -8.75
N THR A 240 -19.18 7.14 -9.07
CA THR A 240 -19.71 6.11 -8.17
C THR A 240 -19.61 4.70 -8.73
N HIS A 241 -19.51 4.54 -10.05
CA HIS A 241 -19.43 3.23 -10.69
C HIS A 241 -18.40 3.21 -11.80
N ILE A 242 -17.86 2.02 -12.03
CA ILE A 242 -16.99 1.67 -13.16
C ILE A 242 -17.73 0.66 -14.03
N ILE A 243 -17.76 0.92 -15.34
CA ILE A 243 -18.39 0.02 -16.31
C ILE A 243 -17.30 -0.66 -17.15
N MET A 244 -17.38 -1.98 -17.25
CA MET A 244 -16.44 -2.82 -17.98
C MET A 244 -17.19 -3.75 -18.94
N SER A 245 -16.58 -4.02 -20.09
CA SER A 245 -17.02 -5.08 -20.98
C SER A 245 -16.41 -6.41 -20.50
N PRO A 246 -17.17 -7.52 -20.49
CA PRO A 246 -16.61 -8.86 -20.32
C PRO A 246 -15.54 -9.15 -21.39
N LEU A 247 -14.56 -10.00 -21.04
CA LEU A 247 -13.59 -10.56 -21.99
C LEU A 247 -14.21 -11.73 -22.76
#